data_AF-A0A7H0H6F0-F1
#
_entry.id   AF-A0A7H0H6F0-F1
#
_cell.length_a   1.000
_cell.length_b   1.000
_cell.length_c   1.000
_cell.angle_alpha   90.00
_cell.angle_beta   90.00
_cell.angle_gamma   90.00
#
_symmetry.space_group_name_H-M   'P 1'
#
loop_
_entity.id
_entity.type
_entity.pdbx_description
1 polymer ?
#
loop_
_entity_poly.entity_id
_entity_poly.type
_entity_poly.pdbx_seq_one_letter_code
_entity_poly.pdbx_strand_id
1 'polypeptide(L)'
;MTLPVVPIPEPGESLRSYVSRLEDRNNQRPGTLARVHGGGVSADWAHLSELTGLPQQQLRCLGWGDYPGCIVGARGSTGWRLRQAQWWCPTCQLLTGAWQRSWELACLPVCLSCGTALSTYPAAEHEPEPVTAQSVFKDIWARVRQSTTSRRARQWLGRLLRVTRLLAVTADTSWPQPMPAAMVTDLNTWGYHPPDSPAAIARLLPFAHRLIGTSEERPILQSAFARLERREPPIPRSLLPKPPRANPTTTYPVLATVPSAIDEQRRRRPRRSRRLRCQSRPSNSLR
;
A
#
# COMPACT_ATOMS: atom_id res chain seq x y z
N MET A 1 31.09 -19.34 -2.13
CA MET A 1 31.02 -20.52 -1.22
C MET A 1 29.56 -20.94 -1.11
N THR A 2 29.21 -22.20 -1.35
CA THR A 2 27.82 -22.68 -1.26
C THR A 2 27.47 -23.14 0.15
N LEU A 3 26.22 -22.95 0.57
CA LEU A 3 25.73 -23.42 1.86
C LEU A 3 25.56 -24.95 1.85
N PRO A 4 25.86 -25.65 2.97
CA PRO A 4 25.78 -27.10 3.03
C PRO A 4 24.35 -27.63 2.93
N VAL A 5 23.35 -26.88 3.40
CA VAL A 5 21.94 -27.27 3.29
C VAL A 5 21.14 -26.15 2.64
N VAL A 6 20.57 -26.42 1.47
CA VAL A 6 19.71 -25.46 0.76
C VAL A 6 18.28 -25.99 0.73
N PRO A 7 17.34 -25.42 1.50
CA PRO A 7 15.94 -25.80 1.40
C PRO A 7 15.36 -25.40 0.04
N ILE A 8 14.38 -26.16 -0.43
CA ILE A 8 13.58 -25.81 -1.61
C ILE A 8 12.60 -24.70 -1.19
N PRO A 9 12.50 -23.59 -1.95
CA PRO A 9 11.51 -22.55 -1.67
C PRO A 9 10.09 -23.08 -1.79
N GLU A 10 9.23 -22.78 -0.80
CA GLU A 10 7.82 -23.17 -0.86
C GLU A 10 7.04 -22.30 -1.87
N PRO A 11 5.98 -22.83 -2.51
CA PRO A 11 5.11 -22.04 -3.37
C PRO A 11 4.54 -20.82 -2.63
N GLY A 12 4.84 -19.62 -3.14
CA GLY A 12 4.37 -18.36 -2.58
C GLY A 12 5.15 -17.86 -1.35
N GLU A 13 6.21 -18.55 -0.93
CA GLU A 13 7.04 -18.18 0.20
C GLU A 13 7.62 -16.76 0.07
N SER A 14 7.66 -16.04 1.19
CA SER A 14 8.35 -14.76 1.29
C SER A 14 9.86 -14.96 1.33
N LEU A 15 10.62 -14.03 0.76
CA LEU A 15 12.07 -14.05 0.86
C LEU A 15 12.55 -14.05 2.32
N ARG A 16 11.82 -13.36 3.22
CA ARG A 16 12.12 -13.37 4.66
C ARG A 16 12.01 -14.78 5.25
N SER A 17 10.92 -15.50 4.96
CA SER A 17 10.73 -16.89 5.38
C SER A 17 11.83 -17.80 4.85
N TYR A 18 12.12 -17.68 3.55
CA TYR A 18 13.13 -18.50 2.90
C TYR A 18 14.52 -18.29 3.53
N VAL A 19 14.93 -17.02 3.73
CA VAL A 19 16.21 -16.69 4.37
C VAL A 19 16.25 -17.20 5.81
N SER A 20 15.16 -17.06 6.59
CA SER A 20 15.10 -17.58 7.97
C SER A 20 15.32 -19.09 7.99
N ARG A 21 14.60 -19.84 7.14
CA ARG A 21 14.78 -21.31 7.03
C ARG A 21 16.18 -21.67 6.56
N LEU A 22 16.76 -20.91 5.66
CA LEU A 22 18.13 -21.11 5.19
C LEU A 22 19.14 -20.89 6.33
N GLU A 23 18.96 -19.84 7.15
CA GLU A 23 19.79 -19.58 8.33
C GLU A 23 19.66 -20.70 9.35
N ASP A 24 18.42 -21.07 9.69
CA ASP A 24 18.11 -22.13 10.67
C ASP A 24 18.72 -23.48 10.25
N ARG A 25 18.61 -23.85 8.97
CA ARG A 25 19.13 -25.12 8.44
C ARG A 25 20.66 -25.19 8.39
N ASN A 26 21.33 -24.04 8.40
CA ASN A 26 22.79 -23.94 8.36
C ASN A 26 23.38 -23.45 9.69
N ASN A 27 22.61 -23.49 10.78
CA ASN A 27 23.00 -23.03 12.11
C ASN A 27 23.59 -21.61 12.12
N GLN A 28 23.08 -20.74 11.25
CA GLN A 28 23.48 -19.34 11.19
C GLN A 28 22.61 -18.51 12.13
N ARG A 29 23.16 -17.41 12.66
CA ARG A 29 22.38 -16.49 13.47
C ARG A 29 21.39 -15.72 12.59
N PRO A 30 20.18 -15.38 13.08
CA PRO A 30 19.22 -14.58 12.32
C PRO A 30 19.84 -13.29 11.76
N GLY A 31 19.67 -13.04 10.47
CA GLY A 31 20.17 -11.84 9.78
C GLY A 31 21.64 -11.89 9.36
N THR A 32 22.30 -13.05 9.46
CA THR A 32 23.67 -13.28 8.98
C THR A 32 23.74 -13.34 7.47
N LEU A 33 22.82 -14.05 6.82
CA LEU A 33 22.82 -14.27 5.36
C LEU A 33 22.16 -13.12 4.61
N ALA A 34 21.12 -12.52 5.20
CA ALA A 34 20.57 -11.29 4.69
C ALA A 34 19.94 -10.46 5.81
N ARG A 35 20.26 -9.16 5.83
CA ARG A 35 19.56 -8.24 6.72
C ARG A 35 18.15 -7.99 6.21
N VAL A 36 17.19 -8.45 6.99
CA VAL A 36 15.77 -8.16 6.79
C VAL A 36 15.47 -6.87 7.53
N HIS A 37 15.22 -5.78 6.80
CA HIS A 37 14.76 -4.52 7.38
C HIS A 37 13.25 -4.37 7.19
N GLY A 38 12.60 -3.60 8.08
CA GLY A 38 11.16 -3.35 8.12
C GLY A 38 10.60 -2.64 6.87
N GLY A 39 10.52 -3.41 5.77
CA GLY A 39 10.17 -2.95 4.43
C GLY A 39 10.92 -3.65 3.29
N GLY A 40 11.76 -4.66 3.53
CA GLY A 40 12.48 -5.40 2.49
C GLY A 40 13.72 -6.14 2.98
N VAL A 41 14.09 -7.21 2.28
CA VAL A 41 15.44 -7.78 2.39
C VAL A 41 16.34 -6.94 1.48
N SER A 42 17.40 -6.33 2.02
CA SER A 42 18.43 -5.69 1.19
C SER A 42 19.38 -6.77 0.65
N ALA A 43 18.81 -7.80 0.03
CA ALA A 43 19.57 -8.91 -0.48
C ALA A 43 20.30 -8.45 -1.75
N ASP A 44 21.62 -8.61 -1.75
CA ASP A 44 22.34 -8.77 -3.00
C ASP A 44 21.91 -10.11 -3.61
N TRP A 45 21.10 -10.03 -4.67
CA TRP A 45 20.59 -11.21 -5.36
C TRP A 45 21.72 -12.08 -5.92
N ALA A 46 22.84 -11.50 -6.30
CA ALA A 46 23.99 -12.24 -6.80
C ALA A 46 24.62 -13.08 -5.68
N HIS A 47 24.82 -12.48 -4.51
CA HIS A 47 25.33 -13.18 -3.33
C HIS A 47 24.42 -14.33 -2.88
N LEU A 48 23.11 -14.08 -2.76
CA LEU A 48 22.15 -15.15 -2.39
C LEU A 48 22.08 -16.27 -3.43
N SER A 49 22.24 -15.94 -4.72
CA SER A 49 22.28 -16.92 -5.79
C SER A 49 23.53 -17.78 -5.70
N GLU A 50 24.68 -17.20 -5.38
CA GLU A 50 25.93 -17.94 -5.17
C GLU A 50 25.84 -18.87 -3.94
N LEU A 51 25.27 -18.37 -2.83
CA LEU A 51 25.14 -19.14 -1.59
C LEU A 51 24.20 -20.34 -1.74
N THR A 52 23.08 -20.16 -2.43
CA THR A 52 22.02 -21.17 -2.54
C THR A 52 22.10 -22.02 -3.81
N GLY A 53 22.86 -21.58 -4.82
CA GLY A 53 22.84 -22.18 -6.16
C GLY A 53 21.52 -21.97 -6.92
N LEU A 54 20.56 -21.23 -6.37
CA LEU A 54 19.30 -20.92 -7.05
C LEU A 54 19.48 -19.77 -8.06
N PRO A 55 18.80 -19.83 -9.22
CA PRO A 55 18.81 -18.71 -10.17
C PRO A 55 18.27 -17.43 -9.52
N GLN A 56 18.89 -16.28 -9.82
CA GLN A 56 18.44 -14.98 -9.32
C GLN A 56 16.96 -14.71 -9.62
N GLN A 57 16.45 -15.18 -10.76
CA GLN A 57 15.04 -15.01 -11.12
C GLN A 57 14.11 -15.75 -10.13
N GLN A 58 14.49 -16.95 -9.68
CA GLN A 58 13.73 -17.70 -8.68
C GLN A 58 13.75 -16.98 -7.33
N LEU A 59 14.90 -16.43 -6.93
CA LEU A 59 15.01 -15.64 -5.69
C LEU A 59 14.18 -14.34 -5.75
N ARG A 60 14.19 -13.64 -6.89
CA ARG A 60 13.35 -12.45 -7.10
C ARG A 60 11.87 -12.76 -6.98
N CYS A 61 11.44 -13.95 -7.39
CA CYS A 61 10.06 -14.42 -7.21
C CYS A 61 9.64 -14.60 -5.75
N LEU A 62 10.56 -14.62 -4.78
CA LEU A 62 10.27 -14.64 -3.34
C LEU A 62 10.14 -13.21 -2.77
N GLY A 63 10.68 -12.22 -3.48
CA GLY A 63 10.70 -10.83 -3.07
C GLY A 63 9.62 -9.97 -3.69
N TRP A 64 9.78 -8.66 -3.49
CA TRP A 64 8.92 -7.62 -4.04
C TRP A 64 9.66 -6.66 -4.99
N GLY A 65 10.90 -6.97 -5.37
CA GLY A 65 11.78 -6.06 -6.12
C GLY A 65 11.20 -5.62 -7.47
N ASP A 66 10.41 -6.48 -8.11
CA ASP A 66 9.81 -6.20 -9.42
C ASP A 66 8.42 -5.54 -9.33
N TYR A 67 7.89 -5.32 -8.12
CA TYR A 67 6.56 -4.78 -7.92
C TYR A 67 6.56 -3.24 -7.92
N PRO A 68 5.50 -2.61 -8.46
CA PRO A 68 5.43 -1.15 -8.58
C PRO A 68 5.23 -0.47 -7.22
N GLY A 69 5.55 0.82 -7.16
CA GLY A 69 5.45 1.61 -5.92
C GLY A 69 4.05 1.68 -5.28
N CYS A 70 2.96 1.41 -6.00
CA CYS A 70 1.64 1.27 -5.37
C CYS A 70 1.50 0.01 -4.50
N ILE A 71 2.32 -1.01 -4.75
CA ILE A 71 2.43 -2.21 -3.91
C ILE A 71 3.47 -1.98 -2.82
N VAL A 72 4.71 -1.68 -3.19
CA VAL A 72 5.84 -1.67 -2.25
C VAL A 72 6.04 -0.36 -1.50
N GLY A 73 5.38 0.71 -1.94
CA GLY A 73 5.71 2.07 -1.51
C GLY A 73 6.94 2.61 -2.24
N ALA A 74 7.08 3.92 -2.30
CA ALA A 74 8.29 4.59 -2.79
C ALA A 74 8.81 5.54 -1.70
N ARG A 75 10.02 6.08 -1.85
CA ARG A 75 10.50 7.16 -0.95
C ARG A 75 9.46 8.28 -0.92
N GLY A 76 8.84 8.52 0.23
CA GLY A 76 7.78 9.55 0.38
C GLY A 76 6.38 9.16 -0.15
N SER A 77 6.15 7.92 -0.63
CA SER A 77 4.80 7.40 -0.97
C SER A 77 4.41 6.15 -0.17
N THR A 78 3.12 6.07 0.16
CA THR A 78 2.46 4.91 0.77
C THR A 78 2.19 3.82 -0.27
N GLY A 79 2.40 2.55 0.09
CA GLY A 79 2.00 1.38 -0.70
C GLY A 79 1.13 0.42 0.11
N TRP A 80 0.79 -0.73 -0.47
CA TRP A 80 0.09 -1.81 0.22
C TRP A 80 0.97 -2.62 1.17
N ARG A 81 2.29 -2.59 0.99
CA ARG A 81 3.21 -3.39 1.79
C ARG A 81 3.29 -2.92 3.24
N LEU A 82 3.23 -3.87 4.16
CA LEU A 82 3.44 -3.69 5.59
C LEU A 82 4.93 -3.45 5.88
N ARG A 83 5.24 -2.51 6.77
CA ARG A 83 6.64 -2.25 7.17
C ARG A 83 7.08 -3.04 8.40
N GLN A 84 6.21 -3.15 9.39
CA GLN A 84 6.57 -3.69 10.71
C GLN A 84 5.71 -4.90 11.08
N ALA A 85 4.43 -4.91 10.70
CA ALA A 85 3.53 -6.02 10.99
C ALA A 85 3.90 -7.31 10.24
N GLN A 86 4.06 -8.38 11.00
CA GLN A 86 4.13 -9.75 10.50
C GLN A 86 2.75 -10.36 10.63
N TRP A 87 1.97 -10.30 9.56
CA TRP A 87 0.71 -11.02 9.50
C TRP A 87 0.97 -12.49 9.24
N TRP A 88 0.25 -13.36 9.92
CA TRP A 88 0.44 -14.80 9.85
C TRP A 88 -0.90 -15.51 9.75
N CYS A 89 -0.88 -16.69 9.14
CA CYS A 89 -2.06 -17.54 9.11
C CYS A 89 -1.97 -18.59 10.22
N PRO A 90 -2.89 -18.59 11.20
CA PRO A 90 -2.86 -19.56 12.30
C PRO A 90 -3.02 -21.00 11.83
N THR A 91 -3.64 -21.23 10.67
CA THR A 91 -3.83 -22.58 10.10
C THR A 91 -2.63 -23.00 9.25
N CYS A 92 -2.26 -22.22 8.22
CA CYS A 92 -1.24 -22.64 7.27
C CYS A 92 0.17 -22.57 7.84
N GLN A 93 0.48 -21.62 8.72
CA GLN A 93 1.84 -21.50 9.28
C GLN A 93 2.21 -22.72 10.12
N LEU A 94 1.25 -23.30 10.85
CA LEU A 94 1.47 -24.52 11.64
C LEU A 94 1.74 -25.74 10.75
N LEU A 95 1.19 -25.77 9.54
CA LEU A 95 1.33 -26.88 8.61
C LEU A 95 2.61 -26.79 7.77
N THR A 96 2.95 -25.60 7.27
CA THR A 96 4.05 -25.43 6.32
C THR A 96 5.34 -24.90 6.96
N GLY A 97 5.24 -24.27 8.13
CA GLY A 97 6.34 -23.52 8.74
C GLY A 97 6.80 -22.30 7.91
N ALA A 98 6.14 -22.00 6.79
CA ALA A 98 6.60 -21.03 5.81
C ALA A 98 5.67 -19.80 5.73
N TRP A 99 6.27 -18.62 5.85
CA TRP A 99 5.57 -17.36 5.75
C TRP A 99 5.30 -17.00 4.30
N GLN A 100 4.03 -16.83 3.94
CA GLN A 100 3.66 -16.48 2.57
C GLN A 100 3.97 -15.01 2.28
N ARG A 101 4.46 -14.75 1.07
CA ARG A 101 4.73 -13.40 0.59
C ARG A 101 3.49 -12.53 0.63
N SER A 102 2.32 -13.05 0.22
CA SER A 102 1.08 -12.28 0.20
C SER A 102 0.68 -11.71 1.57
N TRP A 103 1.11 -12.34 2.66
CA TRP A 103 0.85 -11.87 4.02
C TRP A 103 1.60 -10.57 4.37
N GLU A 104 2.57 -10.14 3.54
CA GLU A 104 3.22 -8.84 3.69
C GLU A 104 2.42 -7.67 3.08
N LEU A 105 1.23 -7.93 2.50
CA LEU A 105 0.39 -6.91 1.88
C LEU A 105 -0.89 -6.67 2.65
N ALA A 106 -1.13 -5.40 2.98
CA ALA A 106 -2.36 -4.97 3.60
C ALA A 106 -3.61 -5.18 2.73
N CYS A 107 -3.48 -5.21 1.41
CA CYS A 107 -4.59 -5.57 0.52
C CYS A 107 -4.90 -7.07 0.47
N LEU A 108 -4.16 -7.90 1.22
CA LEU A 108 -4.37 -9.34 1.34
C LEU A 108 -4.42 -9.75 2.82
N PRO A 109 -5.41 -9.29 3.60
CA PRO A 109 -5.56 -9.59 5.02
C PRO A 109 -6.08 -11.02 5.29
N VAL A 110 -6.08 -11.89 4.28
CA VAL A 110 -6.57 -13.27 4.38
C VAL A 110 -5.55 -14.23 3.78
N CYS A 111 -5.51 -15.44 4.31
CA CYS A 111 -4.75 -16.51 3.69
C CYS A 111 -5.45 -16.97 2.41
N LEU A 112 -4.76 -16.89 1.28
CA LEU A 112 -5.33 -17.27 -0.02
C LEU A 112 -5.52 -18.80 -0.17
N SER A 113 -4.82 -19.59 0.66
CA SER A 113 -4.92 -21.05 0.66
C SER A 113 -6.14 -21.53 1.44
N CYS A 114 -6.31 -21.11 2.71
CA CYS A 114 -7.40 -21.59 3.57
C CYS A 114 -8.56 -20.60 3.76
N GLY A 115 -8.41 -19.33 3.37
CA GLY A 115 -9.48 -18.32 3.49
C GLY A 115 -9.66 -17.68 4.85
N THR A 116 -8.86 -18.08 5.84
CA THR A 116 -8.85 -17.50 7.19
C THR A 116 -8.29 -16.08 7.18
N ALA A 117 -8.87 -15.19 7.99
CA ALA A 117 -8.26 -13.89 8.28
C ALA A 117 -6.85 -14.07 8.85
N LEU A 118 -5.90 -13.24 8.42
CA LEU A 118 -4.57 -13.24 9.02
C LEU A 118 -4.64 -12.62 10.40
N SER A 119 -3.66 -12.95 11.24
CA SER A 119 -3.49 -12.38 12.58
C SER A 119 -2.16 -11.64 12.67
N THR A 120 -2.02 -10.69 13.58
CA THR A 120 -0.72 -10.12 13.95
C THR A 120 0.09 -11.13 14.75
N TYR A 121 1.42 -11.07 14.63
CA TYR A 121 2.34 -11.84 15.45
C TYR A 121 2.95 -10.97 16.57
N PRO A 122 3.07 -11.45 17.83
CA PRO A 122 2.57 -12.74 18.33
C PRO A 122 1.04 -12.79 18.31
N ALA A 123 0.50 -14.01 18.23
CA ALA A 123 -0.93 -14.25 18.09
C ALA A 123 -1.70 -13.59 19.24
N ALA A 124 -2.69 -12.76 18.90
CA ALA A 124 -3.77 -12.51 19.83
C ALA A 124 -4.56 -13.81 19.98
N GLU A 125 -5.01 -14.13 21.20
CA GLU A 125 -5.91 -15.26 21.47
C GLU A 125 -7.27 -15.01 20.80
N HIS A 126 -7.36 -15.26 19.51
CA HIS A 126 -8.58 -15.11 18.72
C HIS A 126 -8.74 -16.33 17.85
N GLU A 127 -9.96 -16.85 17.83
CA GLU A 127 -10.29 -17.96 16.93
C GLU A 127 -10.16 -17.51 15.46
N PRO A 128 -9.66 -18.41 14.59
CA PRO A 128 -9.52 -18.13 13.18
C PRO A 128 -10.89 -17.88 12.52
N GLU A 129 -11.21 -16.62 12.22
CA GLU A 129 -12.46 -16.26 11.53
C GLU A 129 -12.34 -16.53 10.01
N PRO A 130 -13.19 -17.38 9.41
CA PRO A 130 -13.22 -17.57 7.97
C PRO A 130 -13.83 -16.34 7.29
N VAL A 131 -13.21 -15.87 6.21
CA VAL A 131 -13.69 -14.67 5.50
C VAL A 131 -14.55 -15.06 4.30
N THR A 132 -15.83 -14.66 4.34
CA THR A 132 -16.83 -14.94 3.29
C THR A 132 -16.47 -14.35 1.92
N ALA A 133 -15.64 -13.30 1.88
CA ALA A 133 -15.23 -12.61 0.67
C ALA A 133 -13.90 -13.11 0.05
N GLN A 134 -13.52 -14.39 0.24
CA GLN A 134 -12.24 -14.94 -0.25
C GLN A 134 -11.98 -14.70 -1.75
N SER A 135 -13.03 -14.78 -2.58
CA SER A 135 -12.94 -14.54 -4.04
C SER A 135 -12.44 -13.14 -4.38
N VAL A 136 -12.82 -12.12 -3.60
CA VAL A 136 -12.36 -10.74 -3.77
C VAL A 136 -10.85 -10.65 -3.57
N PHE A 137 -10.32 -11.29 -2.53
CA PHE A 137 -8.87 -11.27 -2.28
C PHE A 137 -8.07 -12.05 -3.31
N LYS A 138 -8.66 -13.13 -3.88
CA LYS A 138 -8.06 -13.84 -5.03
C LYS A 138 -7.98 -12.93 -6.27
N ASP A 139 -9.02 -12.15 -6.58
CA ASP A 139 -8.98 -11.15 -7.67
C ASP A 139 -7.94 -10.05 -7.39
N ILE A 140 -7.91 -9.52 -6.16
CA ILE A 140 -6.89 -8.54 -5.76
C ILE A 140 -5.49 -9.10 -5.97
N TRP A 141 -5.24 -10.34 -5.55
CA TRP A 141 -3.94 -10.98 -5.73
C TRP A 141 -3.57 -11.17 -7.21
N ALA A 142 -4.54 -11.58 -8.05
CA ALA A 142 -4.33 -11.69 -9.49
C ALA A 142 -3.90 -10.34 -10.07
N ARG A 143 -4.54 -9.24 -9.66
CA ARG A 143 -4.18 -7.88 -10.10
C ARG A 143 -2.84 -7.42 -9.56
N VAL A 144 -2.48 -7.77 -8.32
CA VAL A 144 -1.14 -7.53 -7.76
C VAL A 144 -0.10 -8.19 -8.65
N ARG A 145 -0.26 -9.47 -8.99
CA ARG A 145 0.68 -10.19 -9.88
C ARG A 145 0.74 -9.57 -11.27
N GLN A 146 -0.39 -9.19 -11.85
CA GLN A 146 -0.43 -8.50 -13.15
C GLN A 146 0.20 -7.11 -13.12
N SER A 147 0.35 -6.46 -11.96
CA SER A 147 0.82 -5.08 -11.86
C SER A 147 2.28 -4.89 -12.29
N THR A 148 3.07 -5.97 -12.32
CA THR A 148 4.46 -5.94 -12.82
C THR A 148 4.50 -5.58 -14.31
N THR A 149 3.52 -6.03 -15.09
CA THR A 149 3.46 -5.80 -16.55
C THR A 149 2.33 -4.85 -16.95
N SER A 150 1.16 -4.92 -16.30
CA SER A 150 -0.05 -4.19 -16.69
C SER A 150 -0.16 -2.80 -16.04
N ARG A 151 -0.24 -1.75 -16.86
CA ARG A 151 -0.54 -0.38 -16.39
C ARG A 151 -1.96 -0.28 -15.82
N ARG A 152 -2.93 -1.00 -16.40
CA ARG A 152 -4.33 -1.00 -15.93
C ARG A 152 -4.44 -1.59 -14.53
N ALA A 153 -3.75 -2.69 -14.27
CA ALA A 153 -3.70 -3.30 -12.93
C ALA A 153 -3.08 -2.32 -11.91
N ARG A 154 -1.97 -1.65 -12.26
CA ARG A 154 -1.35 -0.61 -11.43
C ARG A 154 -2.29 0.54 -11.08
N GLN A 155 -3.01 1.06 -12.08
CA GLN A 155 -3.97 2.14 -11.89
C GLN A 155 -5.13 1.72 -10.99
N TRP A 156 -5.67 0.51 -11.19
CA TRP A 156 -6.75 -0.01 -10.37
C TRP A 156 -6.30 -0.23 -8.93
N LEU A 157 -5.13 -0.82 -8.68
CA LEU A 157 -4.58 -1.01 -7.34
C LEU A 157 -4.31 0.32 -6.63
N GLY A 158 -3.82 1.33 -7.36
CA GLY A 158 -3.65 2.67 -6.84
C GLY A 158 -4.98 3.40 -6.56
N ARG A 159 -6.05 3.08 -7.30
CA ARG A 159 -7.41 3.55 -6.99
C ARG A 159 -7.95 2.86 -5.75
N LEU A 160 -7.83 1.53 -5.67
CA LEU A 160 -8.23 0.74 -4.49
C LEU A 160 -7.54 1.24 -3.23
N LEU A 161 -6.23 1.51 -3.27
CA LEU A 161 -5.49 2.03 -2.12
C LEU A 161 -6.07 3.37 -1.63
N ARG A 162 -6.33 4.28 -2.57
CA ARG A 162 -6.86 5.62 -2.24
C ARG A 162 -8.28 5.55 -1.67
N VAL A 163 -9.14 4.76 -2.28
CA VAL A 163 -10.54 4.57 -1.83
C VAL A 163 -10.56 3.91 -0.45
N THR A 164 -9.85 2.79 -0.29
CA THR A 164 -9.80 2.06 0.98
C THR A 164 -9.26 2.94 2.11
N ARG A 165 -8.18 3.69 1.85
CA ARG A 165 -7.62 4.62 2.84
C ARG A 165 -8.60 5.71 3.22
N LEU A 166 -9.27 6.34 2.26
CA LEU A 166 -10.27 7.37 2.57
C LEU A 166 -11.41 6.81 3.42
N LEU A 167 -11.91 5.62 3.06
CA LEU A 167 -12.98 4.97 3.80
C LEU A 167 -12.53 4.57 5.21
N ALA A 168 -11.32 4.03 5.37
CA ALA A 168 -10.76 3.67 6.68
C ALA A 168 -10.65 4.90 7.60
N VAL A 169 -10.12 5.98 7.05
CA VAL A 169 -9.90 7.25 7.75
C VAL A 169 -11.21 8.01 8.02
N THR A 170 -12.33 7.60 7.45
CA THR A 170 -13.63 8.23 7.69
C THR A 170 -14.63 7.27 8.33
N ALA A 171 -14.17 6.08 8.71
CA ALA A 171 -14.98 5.04 9.31
C ALA A 171 -15.45 5.47 10.71
N ASP A 172 -16.70 5.12 11.01
CA ASP A 172 -17.30 5.12 12.34
C ASP A 172 -18.07 3.81 12.55
N THR A 173 -18.79 3.67 13.66
CA THR A 173 -19.52 2.42 13.98
C THR A 173 -20.68 2.12 13.02
N SER A 174 -21.14 3.12 12.25
CA SER A 174 -22.25 3.03 11.30
C SER A 174 -21.82 3.10 9.82
N TRP A 175 -20.60 3.55 9.55
CA TRP A 175 -20.09 3.88 8.22
C TRP A 175 -18.66 3.35 8.02
N PRO A 176 -18.29 2.92 6.80
CA PRO A 176 -19.12 2.77 5.60
C PRO A 176 -19.98 1.50 5.58
N GLN A 177 -19.71 0.58 6.51
CA GLN A 177 -20.57 -0.53 6.89
C GLN A 177 -20.48 -0.67 8.41
N PRO A 178 -21.50 -1.21 9.10
CA PRO A 178 -21.45 -1.39 10.54
C PRO A 178 -20.24 -2.23 10.97
N MET A 179 -19.43 -1.70 11.88
CA MET A 179 -18.22 -2.35 12.39
C MET A 179 -18.06 -2.10 13.90
N PRO A 180 -17.45 -3.05 14.64
CA PRO A 180 -17.09 -2.83 16.04
C PRO A 180 -16.21 -1.59 16.22
N ALA A 181 -16.40 -0.86 17.32
CA ALA A 181 -15.64 0.36 17.62
C ALA A 181 -14.12 0.13 17.67
N ALA A 182 -13.68 -1.05 18.15
CA ALA A 182 -12.26 -1.42 18.14
C ALA A 182 -11.66 -1.45 16.72
N MET A 183 -12.37 -2.06 15.76
CA MET A 183 -11.93 -2.09 14.36
C MET A 183 -11.93 -0.70 13.71
N VAL A 184 -12.91 0.13 14.07
CA VAL A 184 -12.96 1.54 13.62
C VAL A 184 -11.73 2.31 14.12
N THR A 185 -11.36 2.13 15.39
CA THR A 185 -10.15 2.74 15.97
C THR A 185 -8.90 2.31 15.20
N ASP A 186 -8.76 1.01 14.92
CA ASP A 186 -7.63 0.49 14.12
C ASP A 186 -7.60 1.11 12.71
N LEU A 187 -8.73 1.14 12.01
CA LEU A 187 -8.82 1.72 10.67
C LEU A 187 -8.46 3.21 10.66
N ASN A 188 -8.83 3.92 11.71
CA ASN A 188 -8.53 5.33 11.89
C ASN A 188 -7.04 5.63 12.09
N THR A 189 -6.23 4.60 12.39
CA THR A 189 -4.76 4.73 12.43
C THR A 189 -4.11 4.67 11.04
N TRP A 190 -4.88 4.51 9.96
CA TRP A 190 -4.38 4.44 8.58
C TRP A 190 -3.75 5.77 8.12
N GLY A 191 -2.55 6.04 8.64
CA GLY A 191 -1.69 7.15 8.29
C GLY A 191 -0.87 6.81 7.06
N TYR A 192 0.45 6.92 7.15
CA TYR A 192 1.35 6.67 6.02
C TYR A 192 1.51 5.17 5.71
N HIS A 193 1.17 4.31 6.67
CA HIS A 193 1.17 2.86 6.48
C HIS A 193 -0.25 2.32 6.67
N PRO A 194 -0.59 1.20 6.03
CA PRO A 194 -1.81 0.47 6.36
C PRO A 194 -1.84 0.10 7.85
N PRO A 195 -3.03 0.02 8.46
CA PRO A 195 -3.19 -0.34 9.85
C PRO A 195 -2.77 -1.79 10.08
N ASP A 196 -2.35 -2.09 11.30
CA ASP A 196 -1.80 -3.39 11.63
C ASP A 196 -2.87 -4.49 11.78
N SER A 197 -4.15 -4.12 11.86
CA SER A 197 -5.31 -5.00 12.06
C SER A 197 -5.80 -5.66 10.75
N PRO A 198 -5.52 -6.95 10.51
CA PRO A 198 -5.94 -7.62 9.29
C PRO A 198 -7.47 -7.76 9.25
N ALA A 199 -8.11 -8.07 10.38
CA ALA A 199 -9.56 -8.25 10.48
C ALA A 199 -10.32 -6.98 10.05
N ALA A 200 -9.87 -5.80 10.50
CA ALA A 200 -10.50 -4.54 10.14
C ALA A 200 -10.36 -4.25 8.63
N ILE A 201 -9.20 -4.53 8.04
CA ILE A 201 -9.00 -4.38 6.59
C ILE A 201 -9.80 -5.43 5.81
N ALA A 202 -9.90 -6.66 6.30
CA ALA A 202 -10.65 -7.74 5.67
C ALA A 202 -12.14 -7.43 5.53
N ARG A 203 -12.70 -6.65 6.47
CA ARG A 203 -14.08 -6.16 6.38
C ARG A 203 -14.22 -4.98 5.41
N LEU A 204 -13.28 -4.04 5.44
CA LEU A 204 -13.36 -2.82 4.63
C LEU A 204 -13.07 -3.05 3.14
N LEU A 205 -12.07 -3.88 2.83
CA LEU A 205 -11.53 -4.02 1.48
C LEU A 205 -12.55 -4.59 0.47
N PRO A 206 -13.40 -5.58 0.81
CA PRO A 206 -14.45 -6.05 -0.09
C PRO A 206 -15.46 -4.97 -0.46
N PHE A 207 -15.79 -4.08 0.49
CA PHE A 207 -16.65 -2.93 0.22
C PHE A 207 -15.97 -1.94 -0.74
N ALA A 208 -14.72 -1.57 -0.47
CA ALA A 208 -13.94 -0.69 -1.35
C ALA A 208 -13.76 -1.29 -2.76
N HIS A 209 -13.56 -2.61 -2.86
CA HIS A 209 -13.44 -3.33 -4.13
C HIS A 209 -14.72 -3.22 -4.96
N ARG A 210 -15.87 -3.53 -4.37
CA ARG A 210 -17.18 -3.45 -5.04
C ARG A 210 -17.54 -2.03 -5.46
N LEU A 211 -17.07 -1.03 -4.74
CA LEU A 211 -17.37 0.37 -5.02
C LEU A 211 -16.68 0.88 -6.29
N ILE A 212 -15.50 0.37 -6.62
CA ILE A 212 -14.69 0.95 -7.70
C ILE A 212 -15.34 0.71 -9.06
N GLY A 213 -15.59 1.80 -9.78
CA GLY A 213 -16.16 1.77 -11.12
C GLY A 213 -17.68 1.63 -11.16
N THR A 214 -18.36 1.72 -10.02
CA THR A 214 -19.83 1.74 -9.94
C THR A 214 -20.36 3.18 -9.90
N SER A 215 -21.66 3.33 -10.15
CA SER A 215 -22.36 4.61 -10.00
C SER A 215 -22.33 5.14 -8.55
N GLU A 216 -22.20 4.24 -7.57
CA GLU A 216 -22.15 4.58 -6.14
C GLU A 216 -20.80 5.14 -5.69
N GLU A 217 -19.74 4.99 -6.49
CA GLU A 217 -18.41 5.45 -6.09
C GLU A 217 -18.37 6.93 -5.77
N ARG A 218 -18.90 7.76 -6.67
CA ARG A 218 -18.88 9.21 -6.51
C ARG A 218 -19.63 9.69 -5.26
N PRO A 219 -20.91 9.33 -5.02
CA PRO A 219 -21.62 9.79 -3.83
C PRO A 219 -20.96 9.32 -2.53
N ILE A 220 -20.45 8.09 -2.48
CA ILE A 220 -19.78 7.56 -1.28
C ILE A 220 -18.47 8.31 -1.01
N LEU A 221 -17.65 8.58 -2.03
CA LEU A 221 -16.43 9.36 -1.86
C LEU A 221 -16.73 10.80 -1.45
N GLN A 222 -17.78 11.42 -1.99
CA GLN A 222 -18.21 12.77 -1.58
C GLN A 222 -18.61 12.81 -0.10
N SER A 223 -19.41 11.83 0.36
CA SER A 223 -19.78 11.69 1.78
C SER A 223 -18.54 11.51 2.67
N ALA A 224 -17.60 10.66 2.26
CA ALA A 224 -16.35 10.45 2.99
C ALA A 224 -15.51 11.74 3.07
N PHE A 225 -15.37 12.50 1.98
CA PHE A 225 -14.68 13.80 2.02
C PHE A 225 -15.37 14.80 2.95
N ALA A 226 -16.70 14.91 2.92
CA ALA A 226 -17.45 15.78 3.82
C ALA A 226 -17.32 15.38 5.30
N ARG A 227 -17.10 14.09 5.60
CA ARG A 227 -16.79 13.61 6.95
C ARG A 227 -15.36 13.97 7.35
N LEU A 228 -14.42 13.80 6.43
CA LEU A 228 -13.02 14.14 6.64
C LEU A 228 -12.84 15.64 6.98
N GLU A 229 -13.57 16.52 6.32
CA GLU A 229 -13.54 17.97 6.58
C GLU A 229 -14.06 18.34 7.98
N ARG A 230 -14.92 17.51 8.56
CA ARG A 230 -15.51 17.72 9.90
C ARG A 230 -14.72 17.07 11.04
N ARG A 231 -13.62 16.38 10.74
CA ARG A 231 -12.88 15.60 11.74
C ARG A 231 -11.88 16.47 12.52
N GLU A 232 -11.93 16.39 13.84
CA GLU A 232 -10.93 16.95 14.75
C GLU A 232 -10.13 15.82 15.45
N PRO A 233 -8.79 15.92 15.54
CA PRO A 233 -7.93 16.90 14.86
C PRO A 233 -7.85 16.64 13.34
N PRO A 234 -7.55 17.67 12.54
CA PRO A 234 -7.45 17.55 11.09
C PRO A 234 -6.31 16.61 10.70
N ILE A 235 -6.59 15.69 9.79
CA ILE A 235 -5.61 14.73 9.31
C ILE A 235 -4.60 15.46 8.43
N PRO A 236 -3.28 15.29 8.65
CA PRO A 236 -2.26 15.94 7.84
C PRO A 236 -2.51 15.69 6.35
N ARG A 237 -2.59 16.75 5.54
CA ARG A 237 -2.87 16.64 4.09
C ARG A 237 -1.89 15.73 3.34
N SER A 238 -0.67 15.56 3.86
CA SER A 238 0.33 14.60 3.36
C SER A 238 -0.10 13.14 3.49
N LEU A 239 -1.03 12.86 4.40
CA LEU A 239 -1.64 11.56 4.64
C LEU A 239 -2.96 11.37 3.88
N LEU A 240 -3.34 12.31 3.02
CA LEU A 240 -4.57 12.19 2.24
C LEU A 240 -4.25 11.73 0.82
N PRO A 241 -5.13 10.91 0.20
CA PRO A 241 -5.13 10.77 -1.25
C PRO A 241 -5.16 12.16 -1.87
N LYS A 242 -4.27 12.46 -2.82
CA LYS A 242 -4.43 13.67 -3.63
C LYS A 242 -5.85 13.65 -4.20
N PRO A 243 -6.64 14.71 -4.00
CA PRO A 243 -8.00 14.75 -4.53
C PRO A 243 -7.95 14.46 -6.03
N PRO A 244 -9.00 13.82 -6.58
CA PRO A 244 -9.11 13.71 -8.03
C PRO A 244 -8.93 15.12 -8.60
N ARG A 245 -8.02 15.27 -9.58
CA ARG A 245 -7.86 16.55 -10.27
C ARG A 245 -9.24 16.94 -10.78
N ALA A 246 -9.75 18.09 -10.33
CA ALA A 246 -10.96 18.64 -10.90
C ALA A 246 -10.72 18.77 -12.41
N ASN A 247 -11.56 18.13 -13.23
CA ASN A 247 -11.64 18.50 -14.62
C ASN A 247 -12.11 19.96 -14.64
N PRO A 248 -11.40 20.90 -15.29
CA PRO A 248 -11.73 22.32 -15.27
C PRO A 248 -12.99 22.69 -16.07
N THR A 249 -13.99 21.80 -16.18
CA THR A 249 -15.14 21.97 -17.10
C THR A 249 -16.49 21.86 -16.40
N THR A 250 -16.59 22.23 -15.13
CA THR A 250 -17.90 22.42 -14.49
C THR A 250 -17.90 23.73 -13.72
N THR A 251 -17.99 24.81 -14.47
CA THR A 251 -18.43 26.10 -13.96
C THR A 251 -19.90 25.96 -13.62
N TYR A 252 -20.24 25.81 -12.34
CA TYR A 252 -21.60 26.12 -11.89
C TYR A 252 -21.76 27.64 -11.96
N PRO A 253 -22.90 28.17 -12.42
CA PRO A 253 -23.14 29.61 -12.38
C PRO A 253 -23.23 30.03 -10.92
N VAL A 254 -22.25 30.80 -10.48
CA VAL A 254 -22.33 31.55 -9.23
C VAL A 254 -23.45 32.57 -9.43
N LEU A 255 -24.52 32.43 -8.65
CA LEU A 255 -25.51 33.49 -8.48
C LEU A 255 -24.78 34.73 -7.99
N ALA A 256 -24.74 35.75 -8.86
CA ALA A 256 -24.16 37.03 -8.57
C ALA A 256 -24.96 37.71 -7.43
N THR A 257 -24.40 37.70 -6.23
CA THR A 257 -24.73 38.70 -5.22
C THR A 257 -24.14 40.04 -5.63
N VAL A 258 -25.02 41.04 -5.64
CA VAL A 258 -24.82 42.45 -5.97
C VAL A 258 -23.62 43.06 -5.21
N PRO A 259 -22.74 43.84 -5.85
CA PRO A 259 -21.76 44.66 -5.14
C PRO A 259 -22.39 46.01 -4.77
N SER A 260 -22.55 46.25 -3.46
CA SER A 260 -22.68 47.61 -2.93
C SER A 260 -21.31 48.28 -2.98
N ALA A 261 -21.29 49.51 -3.48
CA ALA A 261 -20.14 50.39 -3.55
C ALA A 261 -19.51 50.63 -2.17
N ILE A 262 -18.18 50.78 -2.14
CA ILE A 262 -17.42 51.91 -1.56
C ILE A 262 -15.91 51.59 -1.62
N ASP A 263 -15.12 52.63 -1.87
CA ASP A 263 -13.66 52.75 -1.77
C ASP A 263 -12.76 52.28 -2.92
N GLU A 264 -12.87 53.08 -3.98
CA GLU A 264 -11.79 53.91 -4.51
C GLU A 264 -10.56 54.13 -3.58
N GLN A 265 -9.37 54.16 -4.20
CA GLN A 265 -8.04 54.53 -3.64
C GLN A 265 -7.12 53.38 -3.20
N ARG A 266 -6.38 52.81 -4.16
CA ARG A 266 -4.90 52.88 -4.10
C ARG A 266 -4.28 52.74 -5.48
N ARG A 267 -4.09 53.91 -6.06
CA ARG A 267 -3.26 54.22 -7.22
C ARG A 267 -1.80 53.71 -7.03
N ARG A 268 -1.25 53.21 -8.14
CA ARG A 268 0.13 53.41 -8.62
C ARG A 268 1.27 52.77 -7.80
N ARG A 269 2.02 51.85 -8.42
CA ARG A 269 3.44 52.06 -8.81
C ARG A 269 4.03 50.84 -9.58
N PRO A 270 5.17 51.00 -10.29
CA PRO A 270 5.37 50.45 -11.63
C PRO A 270 6.31 49.24 -11.71
N ARG A 271 6.24 48.59 -12.88
CA ARG A 271 7.17 47.57 -13.38
C ARG A 271 8.62 48.07 -13.35
N ARG A 272 9.51 47.31 -12.71
CA ARG A 272 10.96 47.39 -12.91
C ARG A 272 11.45 46.14 -13.64
N SER A 273 11.96 46.38 -14.83
CA SER A 273 12.77 45.51 -15.67
C SER A 273 14.24 45.59 -15.26
N ARG A 274 14.89 44.42 -15.10
CA ARG A 274 16.35 44.22 -15.12
C ARG A 274 16.56 42.74 -15.51
N ARG A 275 16.86 42.39 -16.77
CA ARG A 275 18.14 42.37 -17.51
C ARG A 275 19.16 41.32 -17.01
N LEU A 276 19.78 40.68 -18.02
CA LEU A 276 21.01 39.86 -18.08
C LEU A 276 20.77 38.33 -17.99
N ARG A 277 20.71 37.57 -19.10
CA ARG A 277 21.78 37.10 -20.03
C ARG A 277 23.00 36.52 -19.30
N CYS A 278 23.20 35.21 -19.45
CA CYS A 278 24.37 34.64 -20.14
C CYS A 278 24.12 33.15 -20.43
N GLN A 279 23.94 32.84 -21.71
CA GLN A 279 24.15 31.52 -22.30
C GLN A 279 25.54 31.55 -22.93
N SER A 280 26.35 30.52 -22.68
CA SER A 280 27.24 29.94 -23.69
C SER A 280 27.80 28.61 -23.19
N ARG A 281 27.37 27.55 -23.88
CA ARG A 281 27.98 26.22 -23.91
C ARG A 281 29.33 26.29 -24.65
N PRO A 282 30.29 25.42 -24.33
CA PRO A 282 31.20 24.88 -25.32
C PRO A 282 30.80 23.46 -25.71
N SER A 283 30.96 23.23 -27.02
CA SER A 283 30.81 21.99 -27.76
C SER A 283 31.94 21.01 -27.46
N ASN A 284 31.62 19.72 -27.43
CA ASN A 284 32.48 18.57 -27.69
C ASN A 284 31.52 17.48 -28.19
N SER A 285 31.80 16.61 -29.16
CA SER A 285 32.92 16.37 -30.06
C SER A 285 32.39 15.23 -30.95
N LEU A 286 32.56 15.34 -32.27
CA LEU A 286 32.33 14.23 -33.20
C LEU A 286 33.69 13.69 -33.62
N ARG A 287 34.03 12.50 -33.11
CA ARG A 287 34.64 11.34 -33.78
C ARG A 287 35.23 10.40 -32.72
#